data_AF-A0AA39NUL1-F1
#
_entry.id   AF-A0AA39NUL1-F1
#
_cell.length_a   1.000
_cell.length_b   1.000
_cell.length_c   1.000
_cell.angle_alpha   90.00
_cell.angle_beta   90.00
_cell.angle_gamma   90.00
#
_symmetry.space_group_name_H-M   'P 1'
#
loop_
_entity.id
_entity.type
_entity.pdbx_description
1 polymer ?
#
loop_
_entity_poly.entity_id
_entity_poly.type
_entity_poly.pdbx_seq_one_letter_code
_entity_poly.pdbx_strand_id
1 'polypeptide(L)'
;MYSNLTHQSSSNSTLKCTRSSEHASLPTLESDTYRRVYTHKSLRRASASPDEYEDNVQLSVMGEKAFEAAVMTALFYERPLLGLSEMEAKKRDLTSWMNIDSWVRRYQMREKVRCHPELYETLHSPEETKASFYAYVGGVSVNLGMDKVQEWINALIGLEGTQRPPSCEDVADESE
;
A
#
# COMPACT_ATOMS: atom_id res chain seq x y z
N MET A 1 36.26 -6.09 52.34
CA MET A 1 35.64 -7.20 51.59
C MET A 1 34.22 -6.78 51.28
N TYR A 2 33.94 -6.46 50.02
CA TYR A 2 32.62 -6.04 49.53
C TYR A 2 31.74 -7.27 49.29
N SER A 3 30.46 -7.20 49.63
CA SER A 3 29.40 -8.02 49.01
C SER A 3 28.05 -7.35 49.21
N ASN A 4 27.57 -6.70 48.14
CA ASN A 4 26.21 -6.21 47.97
C ASN A 4 25.33 -7.38 47.49
N LEU A 5 24.19 -7.61 48.15
CA LEU A 5 23.10 -8.43 47.58
C LEU A 5 22.19 -7.52 46.76
N THR A 6 22.19 -7.75 45.46
CA THR A 6 21.37 -7.09 44.44
C THR A 6 19.92 -7.56 44.52
N HIS A 7 19.00 -6.61 44.64
CA HIS A 7 17.56 -6.80 44.39
C HIS A 7 17.34 -7.12 42.90
N GLN A 8 16.62 -8.21 42.64
CA GLN A 8 16.12 -8.60 41.32
C GLN A 8 15.22 -7.51 40.74
N SER A 9 15.59 -7.03 39.55
CA SER A 9 14.77 -6.17 38.71
C SER A 9 13.96 -7.05 37.76
N SER A 10 12.64 -7.03 37.94
CA SER A 10 11.68 -7.70 37.07
C SER A 10 11.74 -7.12 35.65
N SER A 11 12.27 -7.91 34.73
CA SER A 11 12.27 -7.57 33.29
C SER A 11 10.92 -8.00 32.70
N ASN A 12 10.01 -7.03 32.51
CA ASN A 12 8.81 -7.25 31.70
C ASN A 12 9.23 -7.26 30.23
N SER A 13 9.43 -8.47 29.69
CA SER A 13 9.62 -8.72 28.28
C SER A 13 8.28 -8.53 27.57
N THR A 14 8.05 -7.32 27.06
CA THR A 14 7.02 -7.08 26.04
C THR A 14 7.47 -7.79 24.78
N LEU A 15 6.95 -9.00 24.57
CA LEU A 15 7.08 -9.76 23.33
C LEU A 15 6.51 -8.91 22.19
N LYS A 16 7.39 -8.17 21.52
CA LYS A 16 7.11 -7.63 20.19
C LYS A 16 6.85 -8.84 19.29
N CYS A 17 5.59 -9.03 18.90
CA CYS A 17 5.22 -9.94 17.84
C CYS A 17 5.89 -9.44 16.54
N THR A 18 7.10 -9.92 16.28
CA THR A 18 7.70 -9.87 14.95
C THR A 18 6.97 -10.92 14.12
N ARG A 19 5.78 -10.58 13.62
CA ARG A 19 5.19 -11.32 12.49
C ARG A 19 6.12 -11.08 11.31
N SER A 20 6.93 -12.09 10.98
CA SER A 20 7.58 -12.19 9.69
C SER A 20 6.49 -12.12 8.63
N SER A 21 6.28 -10.94 8.05
CA SER A 21 5.57 -10.80 6.78
C SER A 21 6.49 -11.43 5.75
N GLU A 22 6.24 -12.70 5.43
CA GLU A 22 6.69 -13.27 4.18
C GLU A 22 6.29 -12.27 3.09
N HIS A 23 7.30 -11.80 2.35
CA HIS A 23 7.24 -10.59 1.54
C HIS A 23 5.99 -10.55 0.67
N ALA A 24 5.05 -9.63 0.97
CA ALA A 24 3.89 -9.40 0.12
C ALA A 24 4.36 -9.20 -1.33
N SER A 25 3.93 -10.07 -2.24
CA SER A 25 4.36 -10.01 -3.65
C SER A 25 3.66 -8.84 -4.33
N LEU A 26 4.39 -8.13 -5.20
CA LEU A 26 3.81 -7.05 -6.00
C LEU A 26 2.84 -7.64 -7.03
N PRO A 27 1.57 -7.19 -7.12
CA PRO A 27 0.63 -7.68 -8.11
C PRO A 27 1.14 -7.43 -9.53
N THR A 28 1.02 -8.43 -10.40
CA THR A 28 1.47 -8.32 -11.80
C THR A 28 0.40 -7.62 -12.63
N LEU A 29 0.78 -6.53 -13.30
CA LEU A 29 -0.12 -5.74 -14.15
C LEU A 29 0.04 -6.14 -15.62
N GLU A 30 -1.04 -5.95 -16.39
CA GLU A 30 -0.98 -6.01 -17.85
C GLU A 30 0.01 -4.98 -18.42
N SER A 31 0.63 -5.31 -19.55
CA SER A 31 1.77 -4.57 -20.12
C SER A 31 1.48 -3.07 -20.31
N ASP A 32 0.30 -2.74 -20.83
CA ASP A 32 -0.10 -1.35 -21.07
C ASP A 32 -0.32 -0.57 -19.77
N THR A 33 -0.96 -1.20 -18.78
CA THR A 33 -1.16 -0.63 -17.45
C THR A 33 0.18 -0.44 -16.74
N TYR A 34 1.05 -1.45 -16.78
CA TYR A 34 2.40 -1.39 -16.21
C TYR A 34 3.18 -0.21 -16.79
N ARG A 35 3.16 -0.04 -18.12
CA ARG A 35 3.82 1.07 -18.80
C ARG A 35 3.26 2.42 -18.33
N ARG A 36 1.94 2.55 -18.23
CA ARG A 36 1.26 3.79 -17.81
C ARG A 36 1.58 4.18 -16.38
N VAL A 37 1.57 3.21 -15.45
CA VAL A 37 1.94 3.41 -14.04
C VAL A 37 3.35 4.01 -13.89
N TYR A 38 4.27 3.56 -14.72
CA TYR A 38 5.66 4.01 -14.71
C TYR A 38 5.97 5.14 -15.71
N THR A 39 4.96 5.83 -16.25
CA THR A 39 5.17 6.99 -17.13
C THR A 39 4.89 8.29 -16.39
N HIS A 40 5.93 9.09 -16.14
CA HIS A 40 5.78 10.38 -15.47
C HIS A 40 5.20 11.44 -16.40
N LYS A 41 4.40 12.37 -15.85
CA LYS A 41 3.75 13.49 -16.57
C LYS A 41 4.70 14.38 -17.38
N SER A 42 6.01 14.37 -17.08
CA SER A 42 6.99 15.14 -17.87
C SER A 42 7.21 14.60 -19.27
N LEU A 43 6.78 13.36 -19.56
CA LEU A 43 6.78 12.80 -20.90
C LEU A 43 5.49 13.10 -21.68
N ARG A 44 4.53 13.81 -21.06
CA ARG A 44 3.29 14.21 -21.72
C ARG A 44 3.59 15.17 -22.86
N ARG A 45 3.02 14.90 -24.04
CA ARG A 45 3.08 15.84 -25.18
C ARG A 45 2.31 17.12 -24.83
N ALA A 46 2.89 18.28 -25.12
CA ALA A 46 2.28 19.58 -24.81
C ALA A 46 0.88 19.77 -25.43
N SER A 47 0.61 19.11 -26.57
CA SER A 47 -0.66 19.17 -27.29
C SER A 47 -1.59 17.98 -27.02
N ALA A 48 -1.27 17.10 -26.07
CA ALA A 48 -2.10 15.93 -25.78
C ALA A 48 -3.43 16.37 -25.14
N SER A 49 -4.52 15.81 -25.65
CA SER A 49 -5.82 15.86 -25.00
C SER A 49 -5.88 14.92 -23.79
N PRO A 50 -6.81 15.11 -22.84
CA PRO A 50 -6.92 14.24 -21.66
C PRO A 50 -7.06 12.74 -21.96
N ASP A 51 -7.70 12.40 -23.07
CA ASP A 51 -7.89 11.01 -23.50
C ASP A 51 -6.58 10.37 -24.04
N GLU A 52 -5.60 11.21 -24.40
CA GLU A 52 -4.27 10.79 -24.84
C GLU A 52 -3.24 10.78 -23.69
N TYR A 53 -3.66 11.01 -22.44
CA TYR A 53 -2.76 11.00 -21.29
C TYR A 53 -2.36 9.56 -20.92
N GLU A 54 -1.21 9.14 -21.45
CA GLU A 54 -0.55 7.88 -21.13
C GLU A 54 0.37 7.96 -19.89
N ASP A 55 0.27 9.03 -19.09
CA ASP A 55 1.00 9.16 -17.83
C ASP A 55 0.21 8.65 -16.62
N ASN A 56 0.90 8.67 -15.48
CA ASN A 56 0.48 8.08 -14.22
C ASN A 56 -0.40 8.99 -13.35
N VAL A 57 -0.74 10.21 -13.77
CA VAL A 57 -1.43 11.19 -12.89
C VAL A 57 -2.83 10.72 -12.51
N GLN A 58 -3.63 10.27 -13.48
CA GLN A 58 -4.99 9.79 -13.20
C GLN A 58 -4.97 8.53 -12.33
N LEU A 59 -4.05 7.60 -12.60
CA LEU A 59 -3.86 6.41 -11.80
C LEU A 59 -3.44 6.75 -10.36
N SER A 60 -2.59 7.77 -10.17
CA SER A 60 -2.20 8.23 -8.85
C SER A 60 -3.38 8.77 -8.05
N VAL A 61 -4.28 9.54 -8.66
CA VAL A 61 -5.47 10.05 -7.95
C VAL A 61 -6.40 8.91 -7.57
N MET A 62 -6.65 7.99 -8.51
CA MET A 62 -7.51 6.83 -8.26
C MET A 62 -6.92 5.92 -7.19
N GLY A 63 -5.63 5.64 -7.25
CA GLY A 63 -4.94 4.76 -6.33
C GLY A 63 -4.81 5.33 -4.92
N GLU A 64 -4.74 6.65 -4.75
CA GLU A 64 -4.83 7.25 -3.41
C GLU A 64 -6.15 6.85 -2.74
N LYS A 65 -7.28 7.01 -3.45
CA LYS A 65 -8.61 6.68 -2.91
C LYS A 65 -8.81 5.18 -2.71
N ALA A 66 -8.33 4.36 -3.65
CA ALA A 66 -8.36 2.91 -3.50
C ALA A 66 -7.52 2.45 -2.30
N PHE A 67 -6.34 3.03 -2.09
CA PHE A 67 -5.48 2.72 -0.94
C PHE A 67 -6.13 3.12 0.39
N GLU A 68 -6.64 4.36 0.49
CA GLU A 68 -7.33 4.82 1.69
C GLU A 68 -8.54 3.93 2.04
N ALA A 69 -9.34 3.57 1.04
CA ALA A 69 -10.50 2.70 1.22
C ALA A 69 -10.07 1.30 1.68
N ALA A 70 -9.00 0.74 1.09
CA ALA A 70 -8.51 -0.59 1.44
C ALA A 70 -7.95 -0.63 2.88
N VAL A 71 -7.19 0.38 3.29
CA VAL A 71 -6.70 0.50 4.67
C VAL A 71 -7.88 0.66 5.64
N MET A 72 -8.84 1.54 5.33
CA MET A 72 -10.00 1.75 6.19
C MET A 72 -10.84 0.48 6.35
N THR A 73 -11.01 -0.27 5.27
CA THR A 73 -11.74 -1.55 5.26
C THR A 73 -11.01 -2.59 6.10
N ALA A 74 -9.69 -2.69 5.98
CA ALA A 74 -8.87 -3.60 6.78
C ALA A 74 -9.02 -3.29 8.28
N LEU A 75 -8.96 -2.01 8.66
CA LEU A 75 -9.11 -1.59 10.06
C LEU A 75 -10.53 -1.81 10.60
N PHE A 76 -11.55 -1.67 9.75
CA PHE A 76 -12.94 -1.90 10.14
C PHE A 76 -13.22 -3.37 10.48
N TYR A 77 -12.64 -4.29 9.71
CA TYR A 77 -12.79 -5.72 9.94
C TYR A 77 -11.78 -6.29 10.93
N GLU A 78 -10.80 -5.49 11.38
CA GLU A 78 -9.81 -5.93 12.35
C GLU A 78 -10.47 -6.34 13.68
N ARG A 79 -9.86 -7.33 14.35
CA ARG A 79 -10.29 -7.80 15.66
C ARG A 79 -9.13 -7.72 16.66
N PRO A 80 -9.33 -7.16 17.87
CA PRO A 80 -10.58 -6.60 18.40
C PRO A 80 -11.06 -5.35 17.64
N LEU A 81 -12.37 -5.06 17.70
CA LEU A 81 -12.95 -3.89 17.06
C LEU A 81 -12.29 -2.62 17.59
N LEU A 82 -11.83 -1.76 16.68
CA LEU A 82 -11.22 -0.48 17.02
C LEU A 82 -12.29 0.61 17.19
N GLY A 83 -12.07 1.51 18.15
CA GLY A 83 -12.84 2.74 18.22
C GLY A 83 -12.49 3.69 17.06
N LEU A 84 -13.38 4.65 16.74
CA LEU A 84 -13.16 5.60 15.64
C LEU A 84 -11.82 6.36 15.75
N SER A 85 -11.50 6.85 16.95
CA SER A 85 -10.24 7.57 17.18
C SER A 85 -9.00 6.69 16.96
N GLU A 86 -9.05 5.44 17.40
CA GLU A 86 -7.97 4.46 17.22
C GLU A 86 -7.81 4.09 15.74
N MET A 87 -8.93 3.89 15.06
CA MET A 87 -8.99 3.62 13.62
C MET A 87 -8.38 4.77 12.81
N GLU A 88 -8.72 6.02 13.12
CA GLU A 88 -8.12 7.19 12.47
C GLU A 88 -6.62 7.32 12.76
N ALA A 89 -6.20 7.09 14.00
CA ALA A 89 -4.79 7.13 14.38
C ALA A 89 -3.99 6.06 13.64
N LYS A 90 -4.51 4.83 13.59
CA LYS A 90 -3.86 3.71 12.88
C LYS A 90 -3.89 3.91 11.37
N LYS A 91 -4.96 4.48 10.81
CA LYS A 91 -5.01 4.88 9.40
C LYS A 91 -3.87 5.85 9.09
N ARG A 92 -3.72 6.94 9.87
CA ARG A 92 -2.67 7.94 9.66
C ARG A 92 -1.27 7.33 9.74
N ASP A 93 -1.05 6.39 10.65
CA ASP A 93 0.22 5.68 10.79
C ASP A 93 0.50 4.79 9.57
N LEU A 94 -0.45 3.95 9.16
CA LEU A 94 -0.33 3.05 8.00
C LEU A 94 -0.17 3.82 6.68
N THR A 95 -0.87 4.93 6.50
CA THR A 95 -0.75 5.80 5.32
C THR A 95 0.37 6.84 5.45
N SER A 96 1.25 6.70 6.43
CA SER A 96 2.34 7.65 6.64
C SER A 96 3.35 7.61 5.49
N TRP A 97 4.03 8.73 5.30
CA TRP A 97 5.12 8.85 4.33
C TRP A 97 6.17 7.75 4.49
N MET A 98 6.57 7.43 5.72
CA MET A 98 7.63 6.47 6.01
C MET A 98 7.24 5.05 5.55
N ASN A 99 5.98 4.66 5.73
CA ASN A 99 5.49 3.36 5.27
C ASN A 99 5.44 3.28 3.74
N ILE A 100 4.91 4.33 3.09
CA ILE A 100 4.85 4.39 1.63
C ILE A 100 6.26 4.38 1.01
N ASP A 101 7.18 5.19 1.53
CA ASP A 101 8.58 5.23 1.09
C ASP A 101 9.26 3.87 1.27
N SER A 102 9.03 3.18 2.38
CA SER A 102 9.54 1.82 2.61
C SER A 102 9.04 0.83 1.56
N TRP A 103 7.75 0.86 1.21
CA TRP A 103 7.20 -0.02 0.17
C TRP A 103 7.72 0.33 -1.22
N VAL A 104 7.81 1.62 -1.55
CA VAL A 104 8.35 2.08 -2.85
C VAL A 104 9.81 1.63 -3.04
N ARG A 105 10.64 1.77 -2.01
CA ARG A 105 12.04 1.29 -2.03
C ARG A 105 12.10 -0.23 -2.15
N ARG A 106 11.26 -0.95 -1.39
CA ARG A 106 11.20 -2.43 -1.41
C ARG A 106 10.90 -2.96 -2.81
N TYR A 107 9.96 -2.34 -3.52
CA TYR A 107 9.56 -2.79 -4.85
C TYR A 107 10.34 -2.14 -5.99
N GLN A 108 11.34 -1.30 -5.66
CA GLN A 108 12.14 -0.55 -6.63
C GLN A 108 11.26 0.19 -7.64
N MET A 109 10.24 0.88 -7.16
CA MET A 109 9.28 1.54 -8.05
C MET A 109 9.90 2.76 -8.73
N ARG A 110 10.80 3.49 -8.06
CA ARG A 110 11.41 4.73 -8.58
C ARG A 110 12.27 4.46 -9.81
N GLU A 111 13.06 3.39 -9.75
CA GLU A 111 13.99 2.97 -10.79
C GLU A 111 13.26 2.52 -12.07
N LYS A 112 11.98 2.17 -11.95
CA LYS A 112 11.13 1.77 -13.07
C LYS A 112 10.45 2.97 -13.76
N VAL A 113 10.37 4.12 -13.09
CA VAL A 113 9.70 5.32 -13.63
C VAL A 113 10.50 5.91 -14.79
N ARG A 114 9.81 6.12 -15.91
CA ARG A 114 10.32 6.84 -17.07
C ARG A 114 9.96 8.31 -16.92
N CYS A 115 10.96 9.17 -16.89
CA CYS A 115 10.80 10.62 -16.80
C CYS A 115 11.86 11.34 -17.65
N HIS A 116 11.67 12.65 -17.84
CA HIS A 116 12.74 13.52 -18.33
C HIS A 116 13.98 13.42 -17.42
N PRO A 117 15.22 13.32 -17.94
CA PRO A 117 16.43 13.07 -17.14
C PRO A 117 16.66 14.08 -16.00
N GLU A 118 16.36 15.36 -16.25
CA GLU A 118 16.51 16.44 -15.27
C GLU A 118 15.59 16.29 -14.05
N LEU A 119 14.54 15.49 -14.16
CA LEU A 119 13.56 15.26 -13.09
C LEU A 119 13.82 13.96 -12.33
N TYR A 120 14.82 13.17 -12.72
CA TYR A 120 15.10 11.88 -12.09
C TYR A 120 15.35 12.01 -10.58
N GLU A 121 16.12 13.02 -10.16
CA GLU A 121 16.37 13.29 -8.73
C GLU A 121 15.10 13.66 -7.97
N THR A 122 14.12 14.27 -8.64
CA THR A 122 12.85 14.68 -8.01
C THR A 122 11.95 13.49 -7.67
N LEU A 123 12.18 12.30 -8.27
CA LEU A 123 11.45 11.08 -7.94
C LEU A 123 11.67 10.62 -6.49
N HIS A 124 12.74 11.10 -5.84
CA HIS A 124 13.02 10.86 -4.43
C HIS A 124 12.24 11.77 -3.47
N SER A 125 11.54 12.78 -4.00
CA SER A 125 10.71 13.66 -3.19
C SER A 125 9.54 12.90 -2.55
N PRO A 126 9.05 13.37 -1.39
CA PRO A 126 7.86 12.83 -0.74
C PRO A 126 6.65 12.73 -1.66
N GLU A 127 6.44 13.77 -2.46
CA GLU A 127 5.32 13.92 -3.37
C GLU A 127 5.38 12.91 -4.51
N GLU A 128 6.50 12.83 -5.23
CA GLU A 128 6.65 11.94 -6.39
C GLU A 128 6.69 10.45 -5.99
N THR A 129 7.20 10.17 -4.79
CA THR A 129 7.19 8.80 -4.26
C THR A 129 5.78 8.35 -3.90
N LYS A 130 4.97 9.21 -3.26
CA LYS A 130 3.56 8.90 -3.01
C LYS A 130 2.81 8.73 -4.33
N ALA A 131 3.06 9.62 -5.29
CA ALA A 131 2.44 9.54 -6.60
C ALA A 131 2.78 8.23 -7.31
N SER A 132 4.04 7.77 -7.23
CA SER A 132 4.48 6.50 -7.81
C SER A 132 3.78 5.29 -7.16
N PHE A 133 3.69 5.28 -5.82
CA PHE A 133 2.98 4.23 -5.09
C PHE A 133 1.49 4.20 -5.45
N TYR A 134 0.83 5.35 -5.36
CA TYR A 134 -0.59 5.46 -5.68
C TYR A 134 -0.87 5.15 -7.14
N ALA A 135 0.00 5.55 -8.08
CA ALA A 135 -0.17 5.16 -9.47
C ALA A 135 -0.21 3.63 -9.62
N TYR A 136 0.67 2.91 -8.91
CA TYR A 136 0.65 1.45 -8.92
C TYR A 136 -0.64 0.89 -8.34
N VAL A 137 -1.08 1.38 -7.17
CA VAL A 137 -2.36 0.98 -6.56
C VAL A 137 -3.53 1.23 -7.51
N GLY A 138 -3.54 2.38 -8.19
CA GLY A 138 -4.55 2.71 -9.19
C GLY A 138 -4.51 1.78 -10.40
N GLY A 139 -3.30 1.42 -10.85
CA GLY A 139 -3.10 0.40 -11.88
C GLY A 139 -3.70 -0.94 -11.47
N VAL A 140 -3.43 -1.41 -10.25
CA VAL A 140 -4.02 -2.64 -9.70
C VAL A 140 -5.55 -2.52 -9.64
N SER A 141 -6.07 -1.41 -9.14
CA SER A 141 -7.53 -1.18 -9.03
C SER A 141 -8.24 -1.23 -10.37
N VAL A 142 -7.71 -0.55 -11.39
CA VAL A 142 -8.31 -0.51 -12.74
C VAL A 142 -8.13 -1.82 -13.49
N ASN A 143 -6.99 -2.49 -13.36
CA ASN A 143 -6.67 -3.67 -14.15
C ASN A 143 -7.15 -4.97 -13.51
N LEU A 144 -7.10 -5.08 -12.18
CA LEU A 144 -7.36 -6.31 -11.43
C LEU A 144 -8.53 -6.20 -10.42
N GLY A 145 -9.05 -4.99 -10.20
CA GLY A 145 -10.18 -4.74 -9.31
C GLY A 145 -9.79 -4.44 -7.85
N MET A 146 -10.78 -4.00 -7.07
CA MET A 146 -10.59 -3.61 -5.67
C MET A 146 -10.28 -4.79 -4.73
N ASP A 147 -10.74 -6.00 -5.04
CA ASP A 147 -10.46 -7.17 -4.21
C ASP A 147 -8.96 -7.51 -4.20
N LYS A 148 -8.30 -7.36 -5.36
CA LYS A 148 -6.84 -7.53 -5.48
C LYS A 148 -6.07 -6.41 -4.80
N VAL A 149 -6.60 -5.19 -4.80
CA VAL A 149 -6.06 -4.11 -3.97
C VAL A 149 -6.16 -4.49 -2.48
N GLN A 150 -7.33 -4.92 -2.02
CA GLN A 150 -7.55 -5.27 -0.61
C GLN A 150 -6.63 -6.40 -0.14
N GLU A 151 -6.51 -7.48 -0.93
CA GLU A 151 -5.62 -8.61 -0.66
C GLU A 151 -4.17 -8.14 -0.50
N TRP A 152 -3.68 -7.35 -1.46
CA TRP A 152 -2.32 -6.85 -1.46
C TRP A 152 -2.05 -5.86 -0.31
N ILE A 153 -2.98 -4.95 -0.04
CA ILE A 153 -2.84 -3.99 1.06
C ILE A 153 -2.89 -4.69 2.42
N ASN A 154 -3.76 -5.69 2.61
CA ASN A 154 -3.81 -6.50 3.82
C ASN A 154 -2.47 -7.21 4.08
N ALA A 155 -1.85 -7.78 3.05
CA ALA A 155 -0.53 -8.38 3.14
C ALA A 155 0.55 -7.35 3.49
N LEU A 156 0.52 -6.17 2.86
CA LEU A 156 1.48 -5.09 3.10
C LEU A 156 1.47 -4.57 4.54
N ILE A 157 0.29 -4.49 5.17
CA ILE A 157 0.11 -3.99 6.54
C ILE A 157 0.08 -5.11 7.59
N GLY A 158 0.24 -6.38 7.18
CA GLY A 158 0.28 -7.54 8.09
C GLY A 158 -1.08 -7.92 8.70
N LEU A 159 -2.18 -7.58 8.03
CA LEU A 159 -3.55 -7.93 8.41
C LEU A 159 -4.14 -9.06 7.56
N GLU A 160 -3.28 -9.99 7.14
CA GLU A 160 -3.70 -11.20 6.42
C GLU A 160 -4.69 -11.99 7.29
N GLY A 161 -5.86 -12.29 6.74
CA GLY A 161 -7.00 -12.91 7.44
C GLY A 161 -8.16 -11.96 7.77
N THR A 162 -7.94 -10.64 7.69
CA THR A 162 -8.99 -9.63 7.85
C THR A 162 -9.71 -9.40 6.52
N GLN A 163 -10.36 -10.44 6.00
CA GLN A 163 -11.23 -10.31 4.83
C GLN A 163 -12.66 -10.01 5.25
N ARG A 164 -13.37 -9.27 4.39
CA ARG A 164 -14.82 -9.13 4.49
C ARG A 164 -15.41 -10.55 4.53
N PRO A 165 -16.34 -10.86 5.45
CA PRO A 165 -17.02 -12.15 5.43
C PRO A 165 -17.70 -12.36 4.06
N PRO A 166 -17.69 -13.59 3.52
CA PRO A 166 -18.28 -13.88 2.22
C PRO A 166 -19.73 -13.42 2.19
N SER A 167 -20.13 -12.85 1.05
CA SER A 167 -21.50 -12.41 0.87
C SER A 167 -22.43 -13.63 0.84
N CYS A 168 -23.66 -13.53 1.34
CA CYS A 168 -24.61 -14.65 1.30
C CYS A 168 -24.91 -15.15 -0.13
N GLU A 169 -24.50 -14.42 -1.18
CA GLU A 169 -24.71 -14.78 -2.58
C GLU A 169 -23.74 -15.86 -3.07
N ASP A 170 -22.63 -16.11 -2.34
CA ASP A 170 -21.60 -17.08 -2.73
C ASP A 170 -21.87 -18.51 -2.21
N VAL A 171 -22.97 -18.74 -1.49
CA VAL A 171 -23.28 -20.04 -0.85
C VAL A 171 -24.25 -20.90 -1.70
N ALA A 172 -24.57 -20.46 -2.91
CA ALA A 172 -25.60 -21.09 -3.75
C ALA A 172 -25.02 -21.77 -5.00
N ASP A 173 -23.91 -22.49 -4.91
CA ASP A 173 -23.50 -23.38 -6.02
C ASP A 173 -22.56 -24.51 -5.56
N GLU A 174 -22.98 -25.34 -4.59
CA GLU A 174 -22.48 -26.71 -4.44
C GLU A 174 -23.59 -27.59 -3.85
N SER A 175 -24.56 -27.97 -4.70
CA SER A 175 -25.53 -29.02 -4.41
C SER A 175 -26.11 -29.57 -5.72
N GLU A 176 -25.33 -30.35 -6.46
CA GLU A 176 -25.83 -31.43 -7.34
C GLU A 176 -24.95 -32.68 -7.24
#